data_AF-A0A250X2V2-F1
#
_entry.id   AF-A0A250X2V2-F1
#
_cell.length_a   1.000
_cell.length_b   1.000
_cell.length_c   1.000
_cell.angle_alpha   90.00
_cell.angle_beta   90.00
_cell.angle_gamma   90.00
#
_symmetry.space_group_name_H-M   'P 1'
#
loop_
_entity.id
_entity.type
_entity.pdbx_description
1 polymer ?
#
loop_
_entity_poly.entity_id
_entity_poly.type
_entity_poly.pdbx_seq_one_letter_code
_entity_poly.pdbx_strand_id
1 'polypeptide(L)'
;MEPVMSYTESPPVSPSVYSQRNKDMGAGPFHVYQVLPTRLQARGAYFGSKITLPDEFKMVLKPYYDAPGARQTAPSSYRRLSTMAPTPTLPTVTIVFVMVEPCDGLTKTIASDIHKELLTLICSILRQIPGSYLVLEQEGDLKYMSAFDSAEAACSFCLAVQECSMYVLWSKTVLSLWPEQWDKISPGNHQLLFRGPRLKMGVCEGVPGSIMPNHLGRADYHGACVNQAARFMDAAAHGGQIACEENTATRVMDAWAAQARAMEQREREEEEELFCDPAPDVFHSCSHNAVFGSPDSTAPEDSPFPKQPPKGKGSQVSQGTGIVLASAQACELRIVSEYRHLFQGVATAASSLLLSRGESSSKEDPLCY
;
A
#
# COMPACT_ATOMS: atom_id res chain seq x y z
N MET A 1 -16.00 75.61 9.00
CA MET A 1 -17.33 74.97 8.86
C MET A 1 -17.10 73.62 8.23
N GLU A 2 -16.90 72.60 9.06
CA GLU A 2 -16.88 71.19 8.62
C GLU A 2 -18.24 70.56 8.91
N PRO A 3 -18.76 69.65 8.06
CA PRO A 3 -20.02 68.97 8.33
C PRO A 3 -19.77 67.70 9.15
N VAL A 4 -20.49 67.59 10.26
CA VAL A 4 -20.56 66.42 11.15
C VAL A 4 -21.39 65.33 10.46
N MET A 5 -20.78 64.16 10.19
CA MET A 5 -21.52 62.96 9.77
C MET A 5 -21.96 62.16 11.00
N SER A 6 -23.28 62.09 11.23
CA SER A 6 -23.90 61.24 12.23
C SER A 6 -24.09 59.82 11.69
N TYR A 7 -23.49 58.82 12.32
CA TYR A 7 -23.77 57.41 12.06
C TYR A 7 -24.94 56.95 12.94
N THR A 8 -26.05 56.55 12.32
CA THR A 8 -27.15 55.85 12.99
C THR A 8 -26.87 54.35 12.99
N GLU A 9 -26.58 53.79 14.16
CA GLU A 9 -26.48 52.34 14.37
C GLU A 9 -27.84 51.67 14.15
N SER A 10 -27.88 50.66 13.28
CA SER A 10 -29.03 49.75 13.16
C SER A 10 -28.86 48.59 14.15
N PRO A 11 -29.92 48.13 14.83
CA PRO A 11 -29.79 47.09 15.85
C PRO A 11 -29.43 45.72 15.22
N PRO A 12 -28.77 44.83 15.98
CA PRO A 12 -28.37 43.53 15.47
C PRO A 12 -29.60 42.67 15.17
N VAL A 13 -29.70 42.20 13.93
CA VAL A 13 -30.72 41.26 13.48
C VAL A 13 -30.47 39.93 14.20
N SER A 14 -31.46 39.47 14.97
CA SER A 14 -31.48 38.16 15.62
C SER A 14 -31.15 37.04 14.63
N PRO A 15 -30.39 36.00 15.01
CA PRO A 15 -29.95 34.95 14.08
C PRO A 15 -31.18 34.28 13.47
N SER A 16 -31.38 34.54 12.18
CA SER A 16 -32.53 34.06 11.44
C SER A 16 -32.46 32.54 11.32
N VAL A 17 -33.65 31.95 11.24
CA VAL A 17 -34.04 30.54 11.12
C VAL A 17 -33.32 29.78 9.96
N TYR A 18 -32.39 30.41 9.26
CA TYR A 18 -31.49 29.79 8.27
C TYR A 18 -30.41 28.90 8.88
N SER A 19 -29.98 29.11 10.14
CA SER A 19 -28.87 28.31 10.72
C SER A 19 -29.27 26.91 11.17
N GLN A 20 -30.57 26.62 11.27
CA GLN A 20 -31.07 25.33 11.76
C GLN A 20 -31.39 24.33 10.65
N ARG A 21 -31.50 24.77 9.38
CA ARG A 21 -31.85 23.89 8.25
C ARG A 21 -30.68 23.08 7.67
N ASN A 22 -29.44 23.37 8.10
CA ASN A 22 -28.23 22.70 7.59
C ASN A 22 -27.64 21.65 8.55
N LYS A 23 -28.30 21.34 9.68
CA LYS A 23 -27.75 20.38 10.64
C LYS A 23 -27.79 18.91 10.18
N ASP A 24 -28.62 18.59 9.19
CA ASP A 24 -28.84 17.19 8.77
C ASP A 24 -28.68 16.95 7.24
N MET A 25 -27.93 17.79 6.52
CA MET A 25 -27.38 17.39 5.23
C MET A 25 -26.02 16.76 5.48
N GLY A 26 -25.97 15.42 5.45
CA GLY A 26 -24.81 14.60 5.76
C GLY A 26 -23.50 15.19 5.21
N ALA A 27 -22.53 15.40 6.11
CA ALA A 27 -21.24 15.99 5.79
C ALA A 27 -20.47 15.11 4.80
N GLY A 28 -20.69 15.35 3.51
CA GLY A 28 -19.87 14.79 2.45
C GLY A 28 -18.44 15.31 2.52
N PRO A 29 -17.48 14.65 1.86
CA PRO A 29 -16.12 15.14 1.77
C PRO A 29 -16.10 16.52 1.09
N PHE A 30 -15.29 17.43 1.61
CA PHE A 30 -15.00 18.73 0.97
C PHE A 30 -13.49 18.89 0.81
N HIS A 31 -13.09 19.69 -0.17
CA HIS A 31 -11.69 19.94 -0.48
C HIS A 31 -11.25 21.30 0.04
N VAL A 32 -10.18 21.33 0.82
CA VAL A 32 -9.53 22.56 1.30
C VAL A 32 -8.27 22.79 0.47
N TYR A 33 -8.19 23.98 -0.13
CA TYR A 33 -7.04 24.38 -0.94
C TYR A 33 -6.27 25.50 -0.25
N GLN A 34 -4.94 25.35 -0.20
CA GLN A 34 -4.05 26.44 0.15
C GLN A 34 -3.61 27.16 -1.13
N VAL A 35 -3.96 28.44 -1.25
CA VAL A 35 -3.59 29.27 -2.41
C VAL A 35 -2.35 30.09 -2.07
N LEU A 36 -1.31 30.00 -2.91
CA LEU A 36 -0.07 30.75 -2.75
C LEU A 36 0.21 31.55 -4.03
N PRO A 37 0.56 32.85 -3.94
CA PRO A 37 1.06 33.59 -5.09
C PRO A 37 2.34 32.94 -5.64
N THR A 38 2.55 32.97 -6.96
CA THR A 38 3.71 32.34 -7.62
C THR A 38 5.05 32.76 -7.01
N ARG A 39 5.20 34.03 -6.61
CA ARG A 39 6.42 34.55 -5.99
C ARG A 39 6.70 33.99 -4.59
N LEU A 40 5.67 33.46 -3.93
CA LEU A 40 5.69 32.93 -2.58
C LEU A 40 5.48 31.40 -2.54
N GLN A 41 5.56 30.73 -3.69
CA GLN A 41 5.29 29.29 -3.79
C GLN A 41 6.23 28.46 -2.89
N ALA A 42 7.47 28.93 -2.68
CA ALA A 42 8.44 28.30 -1.77
C ALA A 42 7.93 28.22 -0.32
N ARG A 43 6.98 29.07 0.10
CA ARG A 43 6.36 29.00 1.43
C ARG A 43 5.56 27.71 1.63
N GLY A 44 5.07 27.10 0.55
CA GLY A 44 4.31 25.86 0.64
C GLY A 44 5.12 24.73 1.27
N ALA A 45 6.41 24.60 0.94
CA ALA A 45 7.26 23.59 1.58
C ALA A 45 7.50 23.85 3.08
N TYR A 46 7.46 25.13 3.50
CA TYR A 46 7.63 25.52 4.91
C TYR A 46 6.40 25.20 5.75
N PHE A 47 5.20 25.53 5.27
CA PHE A 47 3.95 25.17 5.93
C PHE A 47 3.63 23.67 5.77
N GLY A 48 4.09 23.09 4.67
CA GLY A 48 3.79 21.73 4.26
C GLY A 48 2.29 21.53 4.15
N SER A 49 1.82 20.53 4.88
CA SER A 49 0.45 20.05 4.88
C SER A 49 -0.37 20.55 6.08
N LYS A 50 0.20 21.47 6.87
CA LYS A 50 -0.38 21.89 8.14
C LYS A 50 -1.57 22.83 7.90
N ILE A 51 -2.76 22.34 8.20
CA ILE A 51 -3.99 23.13 8.30
C ILE A 51 -4.59 22.83 9.67
N THR A 52 -4.88 23.87 10.44
CA THR A 52 -5.59 23.73 11.71
C THR A 52 -7.07 23.57 11.40
N LEU A 53 -7.59 22.35 11.59
CA LEU A 53 -9.01 22.04 11.53
C LEU A 53 -9.46 21.51 12.91
N PRO A 54 -10.74 21.66 13.27
CA PRO A 54 -11.29 21.00 14.45
C PRO A 54 -11.13 19.47 14.42
N ASP A 55 -11.10 18.82 15.59
CA ASP A 55 -10.79 17.39 15.73
C ASP A 55 -11.83 16.47 15.07
N GLU A 56 -13.05 16.95 14.84
CA GLU A 56 -14.09 16.21 14.11
C GLU A 56 -13.76 16.01 12.63
N PHE A 57 -12.84 16.80 12.06
CA PHE A 57 -12.43 16.68 10.66
C PHE A 57 -11.36 15.62 10.49
N LYS A 58 -11.66 14.62 9.65
CA LYS A 58 -10.71 13.55 9.31
C LYS A 58 -10.14 13.77 7.93
N MET A 59 -8.82 13.83 7.83
CA MET A 59 -8.12 13.84 6.55
C MET A 59 -8.30 12.48 5.85
N VAL A 60 -9.03 12.48 4.74
CA VAL A 60 -9.27 11.28 3.92
C VAL A 60 -8.12 11.05 2.94
N LEU A 61 -7.72 12.10 2.22
CA LEU A 61 -6.65 12.07 1.23
C LEU A 61 -5.49 12.95 1.66
N LYS A 62 -4.27 12.46 1.46
CA LYS A 62 -3.04 13.19 1.80
C LYS A 62 -2.85 14.39 0.86
N PRO A 63 -2.47 15.58 1.36
CA PRO A 63 -2.19 16.77 0.56
C PRO A 63 -0.85 16.68 -0.17
N TYR A 64 -0.61 17.60 -1.10
CA TYR A 64 0.58 17.62 -1.99
C TYR A 64 1.91 17.39 -1.26
N TYR A 65 2.16 18.09 -0.16
CA TYR A 65 3.45 18.04 0.56
C TYR A 65 3.65 16.79 1.43
N ASP A 66 2.67 15.89 1.48
CA ASP A 66 2.82 14.56 2.08
C ASP A 66 3.23 13.51 1.04
N ALA A 67 3.29 13.87 -0.24
CA ALA A 67 3.75 12.97 -1.28
C ALA A 67 5.29 12.81 -1.22
N PRO A 68 5.82 11.58 -1.39
CA PRO A 68 7.25 11.29 -1.43
C PRO A 68 8.07 12.27 -2.29
N GLY A 69 9.02 12.95 -1.65
CA GLY A 69 9.89 13.92 -2.32
C GLY A 69 9.26 15.28 -2.67
N ALA A 70 7.95 15.48 -2.49
CA ALA A 70 7.28 16.75 -2.86
C ALA A 70 7.82 17.98 -2.11
N ARG A 71 8.21 17.83 -0.84
CA ARG A 71 8.79 18.95 -0.04
C ARG A 71 10.14 19.43 -0.56
N GLN A 72 10.85 18.58 -1.27
CA GLN A 72 12.18 18.86 -1.83
C GLN A 72 12.07 19.49 -3.23
N THR A 73 10.86 19.56 -3.78
CA THR A 73 10.61 20.23 -5.05
C THR A 73 10.63 21.74 -4.83
N ALA A 74 11.71 22.40 -5.25
CA ALA A 74 11.65 23.83 -5.50
C ALA A 74 10.68 24.02 -6.69
N PRO A 75 9.58 24.77 -6.54
CA PRO A 75 8.66 24.94 -7.63
C PRO A 75 9.32 25.61 -8.83
N SER A 76 9.02 25.10 -10.03
CA SER A 76 9.65 25.43 -11.32
C SER A 76 9.82 26.93 -11.62
N SER A 77 9.00 27.81 -11.02
CA SER A 77 9.10 29.28 -11.18
C SER A 77 10.38 29.89 -10.60
N TYR A 78 10.99 29.29 -9.56
CA TYR A 78 12.28 29.74 -9.01
C TYR A 78 13.49 29.15 -9.72
N ARG A 79 13.32 28.01 -10.42
CA ARG A 79 14.41 27.31 -11.11
C ARG A 79 15.02 28.15 -12.25
N ARG A 80 14.24 29.08 -12.84
CA ARG A 80 14.74 30.00 -13.88
C ARG A 80 15.54 31.19 -13.36
N LEU A 81 15.54 31.47 -12.04
CA LEU A 81 16.24 32.62 -11.47
C LEU A 81 17.57 32.27 -10.79
N SER A 82 17.84 30.99 -10.54
CA SER A 82 19.10 30.53 -9.94
C SER A 82 19.92 29.74 -10.96
N THR A 83 20.77 30.45 -11.70
CA THR A 83 21.73 29.88 -12.67
C THR A 83 23.00 29.34 -12.01
N MET A 84 23.12 29.37 -10.67
CA MET A 84 24.41 29.15 -9.99
C MET A 84 24.42 28.12 -8.85
N ALA A 85 23.32 27.42 -8.58
CA ALA A 85 23.30 26.33 -7.59
C ALA A 85 23.11 24.97 -8.28
N PRO A 86 23.86 23.90 -7.90
CA PRO A 86 23.55 22.56 -8.36
C PRO A 86 22.11 22.23 -7.95
N THR A 87 21.27 21.92 -8.93
CA THR A 87 19.87 21.56 -8.71
C THR A 87 19.83 20.42 -7.70
N PRO A 88 19.15 20.55 -6.54
CA PRO A 88 18.97 19.41 -5.66
C PRO A 88 18.26 18.32 -6.45
N THR A 89 18.92 17.17 -6.60
CA THR A 89 18.33 16.00 -7.22
C THR A 89 17.17 15.54 -6.36
N LEU A 90 16.02 15.30 -6.98
CA LEU A 90 14.87 14.74 -6.28
C LEU A 90 15.26 13.42 -5.61
N PRO A 91 14.64 13.06 -4.48
CA PRO A 91 14.97 11.82 -3.81
C PRO A 91 14.49 10.65 -4.67
N THR A 92 15.12 9.50 -4.47
CA THR A 92 14.59 8.24 -4.98
C THR A 92 13.23 7.97 -4.35
N VAL A 93 12.25 7.63 -5.17
CA VAL A 93 10.91 7.20 -4.76
C VAL A 93 10.59 5.87 -5.42
N THR A 94 9.64 5.12 -4.87
CA THR A 94 9.11 3.93 -5.51
C THR A 94 7.71 4.18 -6.03
N ILE A 95 7.50 3.92 -7.32
CA ILE A 95 6.22 4.09 -8.01
C ILE A 95 5.57 2.74 -8.22
N VAL A 96 4.28 2.65 -7.90
CA VAL A 96 3.45 1.48 -8.14
C VAL A 96 2.29 1.85 -9.05
N PHE A 97 2.13 1.10 -10.14
CA PHE A 97 0.90 1.06 -10.92
C PHE A 97 0.11 -0.21 -10.58
N VAL A 98 -1.20 -0.04 -10.41
CA VAL A 98 -2.17 -1.14 -10.23
C VAL A 98 -3.23 -1.02 -11.32
N MET A 99 -3.60 -2.12 -11.95
CA MET A 99 -4.72 -2.17 -12.90
C MET A 99 -5.49 -3.47 -12.73
N VAL A 100 -6.82 -3.41 -12.86
CA VAL A 100 -7.63 -4.62 -12.98
C VAL A 100 -7.41 -5.26 -14.35
N GLU A 101 -7.08 -6.54 -14.38
CA GLU A 101 -6.92 -7.31 -15.61
C GLU A 101 -8.20 -7.19 -16.47
N PRO A 102 -8.08 -6.74 -17.74
CA PRO A 102 -9.23 -6.62 -18.61
C PRO A 102 -9.97 -7.95 -18.76
N CYS A 103 -11.29 -7.90 -18.75
CA CYS A 103 -12.15 -9.07 -18.88
C CYS A 103 -13.33 -8.77 -19.80
N ASP A 104 -13.70 -9.74 -20.62
CA ASP A 104 -14.90 -9.66 -21.46
C ASP A 104 -16.15 -9.55 -20.59
N GLY A 105 -17.07 -8.66 -20.96
CA GLY A 105 -18.30 -8.42 -20.19
C GLY A 105 -18.17 -7.40 -19.06
N LEU A 106 -17.00 -6.77 -18.90
CA LEU A 106 -16.84 -5.64 -17.98
C LEU A 106 -17.62 -4.41 -18.49
N THR A 107 -18.77 -4.15 -17.88
CA THR A 107 -19.58 -2.95 -18.16
C THR A 107 -19.15 -1.76 -17.30
N LYS A 108 -19.52 -0.54 -17.69
CA LYS A 108 -19.25 0.68 -16.90
C LYS A 108 -19.81 0.61 -15.47
N THR A 109 -20.98 0.01 -15.30
CA THR A 109 -21.60 -0.14 -13.97
C THR A 109 -20.79 -1.09 -13.09
N ILE A 110 -20.39 -2.24 -13.64
CA ILE A 110 -19.54 -3.20 -12.92
C ILE A 110 -18.18 -2.58 -12.59
N ALA A 111 -17.58 -1.83 -13.53
CA ALA A 111 -16.34 -1.12 -13.30
C ALA A 111 -16.48 -0.08 -12.16
N SER A 112 -17.55 0.72 -12.16
CA SER A 112 -17.79 1.68 -11.06
C SER A 112 -17.93 1.00 -9.70
N ASP A 113 -18.59 -0.15 -9.63
CA ASP A 113 -18.72 -0.90 -8.38
C ASP A 113 -17.37 -1.49 -7.93
N ILE A 114 -16.58 -2.03 -8.85
CA ILE A 114 -15.22 -2.49 -8.55
C ILE A 114 -14.34 -1.33 -8.08
N HIS A 115 -14.46 -0.17 -8.73
CA HIS A 115 -13.69 1.02 -8.40
C HIS A 115 -13.94 1.48 -6.97
N LYS A 116 -15.19 1.55 -6.52
CA LYS A 116 -15.53 1.97 -5.15
C LYS A 116 -14.89 1.07 -4.10
N GLU A 117 -14.98 -0.25 -4.29
CA GLU A 117 -14.42 -1.23 -3.35
C GLU A 117 -12.89 -1.21 -3.37
N LEU A 118 -12.27 -1.18 -4.56
CA LEU A 118 -10.81 -1.14 -4.68
C LEU A 118 -10.22 0.17 -4.15
N LEU A 119 -10.84 1.32 -4.43
CA LEU A 119 -10.36 2.60 -3.94
C LEU A 119 -10.43 2.65 -2.41
N THR A 120 -11.51 2.13 -1.81
CA THR A 120 -11.66 2.02 -0.36
C THR A 120 -10.58 1.12 0.24
N LEU A 121 -10.32 -0.03 -0.38
CA LEU A 121 -9.27 -0.96 0.04
C LEU A 121 -7.87 -0.32 -0.05
N ILE A 122 -7.53 0.25 -1.21
CA ILE A 122 -6.25 0.92 -1.47
C ILE A 122 -6.02 2.04 -0.45
N CYS A 123 -7.01 2.91 -0.23
CA CYS A 123 -6.88 3.99 0.75
C CYS A 123 -6.69 3.45 2.18
N SER A 124 -7.38 2.38 2.56
CA SER A 124 -7.26 1.78 3.90
C SER A 124 -5.87 1.20 4.15
N ILE A 125 -5.26 0.57 3.13
CA ILE A 125 -3.89 0.04 3.21
C ILE A 125 -2.87 1.18 3.22
N LEU A 126 -2.98 2.17 2.31
CA LEU A 126 -2.06 3.31 2.26
C LEU A 126 -2.01 4.10 3.58
N ARG A 127 -3.14 4.21 4.31
CA ARG A 127 -3.18 4.87 5.62
C ARG A 127 -2.29 4.21 6.67
N GLN A 128 -2.00 2.91 6.52
CA GLN A 128 -1.15 2.15 7.45
C GLN A 128 0.32 2.13 7.04
N ILE A 129 0.64 2.64 5.86
CA ILE A 129 2.00 2.67 5.34
C ILE A 129 2.49 4.13 5.41
N PRO A 130 3.40 4.46 6.35
CA PRO A 130 4.06 5.75 6.38
C PRO A 130 4.79 6.02 5.05
N GLY A 131 4.86 7.28 4.62
CA GLY A 131 5.53 7.63 3.38
C GLY A 131 4.83 7.16 2.10
N SER A 132 3.57 6.70 2.18
CA SER A 132 2.77 6.33 1.00
C SER A 132 1.86 7.46 0.53
N TYR A 133 1.55 7.50 -0.77
CA TYR A 133 0.69 8.51 -1.36
C TYR A 133 -0.10 7.96 -2.56
N LEU A 134 -1.41 8.17 -2.58
CA LEU A 134 -2.23 7.90 -3.77
C LEU A 134 -2.05 9.06 -4.76
N VAL A 135 -1.51 8.77 -5.94
CA VAL A 135 -1.18 9.75 -6.99
C VAL A 135 -2.36 9.94 -7.95
N LEU A 136 -2.86 8.83 -8.47
CA LEU A 136 -3.86 8.82 -9.54
C LEU A 136 -4.89 7.73 -9.30
N GLU A 137 -6.13 8.05 -9.61
CA GLU A 137 -7.24 7.13 -9.77
C GLU A 137 -7.89 7.37 -11.13
N GLN A 138 -8.11 6.31 -11.89
CA GLN A 138 -8.81 6.34 -13.17
C GLN A 138 -9.94 5.31 -13.12
N GLU A 139 -11.13 5.75 -12.71
CA GLU A 139 -12.31 4.88 -12.54
C GLU A 139 -12.61 4.06 -13.81
N GLY A 140 -12.57 4.70 -14.98
CA GLY A 140 -12.93 4.05 -16.24
C GLY A 140 -12.00 2.91 -16.65
N ASP A 141 -10.70 3.05 -16.37
CA ASP A 141 -9.67 2.07 -16.74
C ASP A 141 -9.31 1.14 -15.56
N LEU A 142 -9.94 1.34 -14.40
CA LEU A 142 -9.61 0.66 -13.15
C LEU A 142 -8.11 0.67 -12.85
N LYS A 143 -7.47 1.80 -13.15
CA LYS A 143 -6.03 2.04 -13.04
C LYS A 143 -5.74 3.01 -11.91
N TYR A 144 -4.74 2.67 -11.11
CA TYR A 144 -4.32 3.44 -9.94
C TYR A 144 -2.81 3.60 -9.96
N MET A 145 -2.35 4.72 -9.41
CA MET A 145 -0.93 4.99 -9.21
C MET A 145 -0.69 5.44 -7.78
N SER A 146 0.35 4.91 -7.16
CA SER A 146 0.80 5.33 -5.83
C SER A 146 2.31 5.50 -5.78
N ALA A 147 2.76 6.34 -4.86
CA ALA A 147 4.18 6.63 -4.62
C ALA A 147 4.54 6.32 -3.17
N PHE A 148 5.76 5.82 -2.96
CA PHE A 148 6.29 5.42 -1.66
C PHE A 148 7.70 5.95 -1.46
N ASP A 149 8.06 6.24 -0.21
CA ASP A 149 9.42 6.63 0.17
C ASP A 149 10.42 5.45 0.09
N SER A 150 9.96 4.20 0.05
CA SER A 150 10.83 3.01 -0.03
C SER A 150 10.22 1.88 -0.86
N ALA A 151 11.07 0.99 -1.37
CA ALA A 151 10.67 -0.17 -2.16
C ALA A 151 9.96 -1.23 -1.30
N GLU A 152 10.39 -1.42 -0.06
CA GLU A 152 9.80 -2.35 0.91
C GLU A 152 8.35 -1.96 1.18
N ALA A 153 8.08 -0.67 1.43
CA ALA A 153 6.74 -0.15 1.66
C ALA A 153 5.83 -0.35 0.43
N ALA A 154 6.36 -0.12 -0.77
CA ALA A 154 5.65 -0.34 -2.02
C ALA A 154 5.32 -1.83 -2.25
N CYS A 155 6.26 -2.73 -2.00
CA CYS A 155 6.05 -4.17 -2.14
C CYS A 155 5.08 -4.71 -1.08
N SER A 156 5.17 -4.25 0.17
CA SER A 156 4.18 -4.58 1.22
C SER A 156 2.78 -4.11 0.84
N PHE A 157 2.64 -2.90 0.29
CA PHE A 157 1.37 -2.42 -0.26
C PHE A 157 0.84 -3.35 -1.35
N CYS A 158 1.67 -3.73 -2.32
CA CYS A 158 1.26 -4.59 -3.42
C CYS A 158 0.75 -5.95 -2.91
N LEU A 159 1.50 -6.60 -2.02
CA LEU A 159 1.11 -7.88 -1.43
C LEU A 159 -0.20 -7.77 -0.65
N ALA A 160 -0.34 -6.75 0.19
CA ALA A 160 -1.55 -6.53 0.97
C ALA A 160 -2.77 -6.24 0.09
N VAL A 161 -2.62 -5.47 -1.00
CA VAL A 161 -3.71 -5.22 -1.93
C VAL A 161 -4.11 -6.50 -2.67
N GLN A 162 -3.14 -7.29 -3.15
CA GLN A 162 -3.43 -8.58 -3.79
C GLN A 162 -4.23 -9.47 -2.82
N GLU A 163 -3.73 -9.63 -1.59
CA GLU A 163 -4.36 -10.52 -0.62
C GLU A 163 -5.72 -10.03 -0.15
N CYS A 164 -5.81 -8.79 0.34
CA CYS A 164 -7.06 -8.25 0.86
C CYS A 164 -8.15 -8.15 -0.21
N SER A 165 -7.79 -7.95 -1.49
CA SER A 165 -8.77 -7.93 -2.58
C SER A 165 -9.56 -9.24 -2.69
N MET A 166 -8.97 -10.38 -2.33
CA MET A 166 -9.67 -11.67 -2.31
C MET A 166 -10.77 -11.74 -1.24
N TYR A 167 -10.59 -10.99 -0.15
CA TYR A 167 -11.49 -10.96 1.01
C TYR A 167 -12.59 -9.88 0.92
N VAL A 168 -12.53 -9.00 -0.08
CA VAL A 168 -13.60 -8.03 -0.36
C VAL A 168 -14.91 -8.76 -0.68
N LEU A 169 -16.04 -8.25 -0.18
CA LEU A 169 -17.37 -8.82 -0.42
C LEU A 169 -17.89 -8.47 -1.81
N TRP A 170 -17.21 -8.96 -2.86
CA TRP A 170 -17.58 -8.76 -4.25
C TRP A 170 -19.03 -9.16 -4.52
N SER A 171 -19.72 -8.35 -5.32
CA SER A 171 -21.07 -8.66 -5.78
C SER A 171 -21.08 -9.95 -6.61
N LYS A 172 -22.23 -10.63 -6.67
CA LYS A 172 -22.40 -11.84 -7.49
C LYS A 172 -22.07 -11.59 -8.96
N THR A 173 -22.36 -10.39 -9.46
CA THR A 173 -22.03 -9.98 -10.83
C THR A 173 -20.52 -9.92 -11.04
N VAL A 174 -19.76 -9.35 -10.11
CA VAL A 174 -18.28 -9.33 -10.17
C VAL A 174 -17.72 -10.75 -10.09
N LEU A 175 -18.20 -11.57 -9.17
CA LEU A 175 -17.77 -12.97 -9.02
C LEU A 175 -18.13 -13.86 -10.21
N SER A 176 -19.14 -13.48 -11.01
CA SER A 176 -19.46 -14.19 -12.25
C SER A 176 -18.39 -14.00 -13.33
N LEU A 177 -17.69 -12.85 -13.34
CA LEU A 177 -16.58 -12.55 -14.24
C LEU A 177 -15.26 -13.12 -13.70
N TRP A 178 -15.05 -12.99 -12.39
CA TRP A 178 -13.87 -13.51 -11.70
C TRP A 178 -14.25 -14.48 -10.58
N PRO A 179 -14.46 -15.77 -10.91
CA PRO A 179 -14.90 -16.77 -9.96
C PRO A 179 -13.82 -17.14 -8.96
N GLU A 180 -14.25 -17.77 -7.87
CA GLU A 180 -13.36 -18.36 -6.88
C GLU A 180 -12.58 -19.54 -7.46
N GLN A 181 -11.30 -19.61 -7.13
CA GLN A 181 -10.43 -20.72 -7.49
C GLN A 181 -9.66 -21.15 -6.24
N TRP A 182 -9.70 -22.45 -5.99
CA TRP A 182 -9.10 -23.07 -4.81
C TRP A 182 -7.99 -24.01 -5.26
N ASP A 183 -6.95 -24.11 -4.43
CA ASP A 183 -5.86 -25.04 -4.66
C ASP A 183 -6.40 -26.47 -4.64
N LYS A 184 -5.97 -27.27 -5.61
CA LYS A 184 -6.33 -28.68 -5.78
C LYS A 184 -5.22 -29.62 -5.34
N ILE A 185 -4.06 -29.08 -4.93
CA ILE A 185 -2.81 -29.82 -4.80
C ILE A 185 -2.73 -30.63 -3.49
N SER A 186 -3.46 -30.26 -2.43
CA SER A 186 -3.43 -30.99 -1.15
C SER A 186 -4.82 -31.46 -0.70
N PRO A 187 -5.08 -32.77 -0.56
CA PRO A 187 -6.32 -33.26 0.05
C PRO A 187 -6.41 -32.76 1.50
N GLY A 188 -7.36 -31.89 1.78
CA GLY A 188 -7.64 -31.39 3.13
C GLY A 188 -7.20 -29.94 3.42
N ASN A 189 -6.47 -29.28 2.50
CA ASN A 189 -6.10 -27.87 2.65
C ASN A 189 -6.49 -27.10 1.38
N HIS A 190 -7.78 -26.75 1.26
CA HIS A 190 -8.25 -25.90 0.15
C HIS A 190 -7.80 -24.46 0.44
N GLN A 191 -6.63 -24.06 -0.05
CA GLN A 191 -6.21 -22.66 0.00
C GLN A 191 -6.92 -21.88 -1.11
N LEU A 192 -7.53 -20.75 -0.76
CA LEU A 192 -8.10 -19.84 -1.75
C LEU A 192 -6.96 -19.21 -2.57
N LEU A 193 -6.98 -19.40 -3.89
CA LEU A 193 -5.97 -18.87 -4.82
C LEU A 193 -6.43 -17.60 -5.52
N PHE A 194 -7.69 -17.54 -5.94
CA PHE A 194 -8.27 -16.37 -6.61
C PHE A 194 -9.71 -16.18 -6.18
N ARG A 195 -10.12 -14.92 -6.03
CA ARG A 195 -11.50 -14.52 -5.79
C ARG A 195 -11.68 -13.05 -6.16
N GLY A 196 -12.55 -12.76 -7.14
CA GLY A 196 -12.77 -11.39 -7.59
C GLY A 196 -11.69 -10.86 -8.56
N PRO A 197 -11.74 -9.55 -8.90
CA PRO A 197 -10.93 -8.95 -9.94
C PRO A 197 -9.44 -9.17 -9.72
N ARG A 198 -8.74 -9.60 -10.78
CA ARG A 198 -7.30 -9.87 -10.71
C ARG A 198 -6.50 -8.61 -10.96
N LEU A 199 -5.56 -8.30 -10.09
CA LEU A 199 -4.79 -7.06 -10.17
C LEU A 199 -3.41 -7.29 -10.78
N LYS A 200 -3.08 -6.53 -11.82
CA LYS A 200 -1.74 -6.45 -12.40
C LYS A 200 -0.99 -5.32 -11.71
N MET A 201 0.24 -5.55 -11.25
CA MET A 201 1.02 -4.53 -10.56
C MET A 201 2.44 -4.40 -11.14
N GLY A 202 2.89 -3.16 -11.25
CA GLY A 202 4.23 -2.81 -11.73
C GLY A 202 4.90 -1.85 -10.76
N VAL A 203 6.11 -2.18 -10.32
CA VAL A 203 6.87 -1.44 -9.30
C VAL A 203 8.21 -1.01 -9.87
N CYS A 204 8.56 0.27 -9.75
CA CYS A 204 9.89 0.77 -10.13
C CYS A 204 10.36 1.81 -9.12
N GLU A 205 11.57 1.62 -8.61
CA GLU A 205 12.28 2.56 -7.76
C GLU A 205 13.19 3.45 -8.62
N GLY A 206 13.18 4.76 -8.38
CA GLY A 206 14.09 5.66 -9.08
C GLY A 206 13.85 7.13 -8.76
N VAL A 207 14.71 8.00 -9.29
CA VAL A 207 14.59 9.44 -9.13
C VAL A 207 13.59 9.98 -10.16
N PRO A 208 12.47 10.60 -9.74
CA PRO A 208 11.52 11.18 -10.66
C PRO A 208 12.14 12.40 -11.36
N GLY A 209 11.73 12.67 -12.60
CA GLY A 209 12.15 13.86 -13.35
C GLY A 209 11.48 15.14 -12.83
N SER A 210 10.23 15.03 -12.38
CA SER A 210 9.50 16.10 -11.71
C SER A 210 8.39 15.56 -10.82
N ILE A 211 8.04 16.36 -9.81
CA ILE A 211 6.85 16.20 -9.00
C ILE A 211 6.16 17.56 -8.99
N MET A 212 4.93 17.62 -9.51
CA MET A 212 4.19 18.88 -9.70
C MET A 212 2.73 18.69 -9.29
N PRO A 213 2.05 19.74 -8.82
CA PRO A 213 0.61 19.65 -8.55
C PRO A 213 -0.16 19.51 -9.86
N ASN A 214 -1.10 18.55 -9.92
CA ASN A 214 -2.06 18.41 -11.01
C ASN A 214 -3.21 19.43 -10.89
N HIS A 215 -4.21 19.31 -11.76
CA HIS A 215 -5.38 20.21 -11.78
C HIS A 215 -6.22 20.17 -10.49
N LEU A 216 -6.09 19.11 -9.68
CA LEU A 216 -6.72 18.97 -8.35
C LEU A 216 -5.79 19.37 -7.21
N GLY A 217 -4.61 19.94 -7.50
CA GLY A 217 -3.61 20.29 -6.50
C GLY A 217 -2.94 19.08 -5.82
N ARG A 218 -3.09 17.88 -6.39
CA ARG A 218 -2.47 16.63 -5.90
C ARG A 218 -1.11 16.42 -6.57
N ALA A 219 -0.20 15.72 -5.91
CA ALA A 219 1.10 15.46 -6.49
C ALA A 219 0.98 14.52 -7.70
N ASP A 220 1.65 14.89 -8.79
CA ASP A 220 1.79 14.10 -10.01
C ASP A 220 3.28 13.91 -10.29
N TYR A 221 3.65 12.71 -10.73
CA TYR A 221 5.05 12.30 -10.89
C TYR A 221 5.31 12.02 -12.37
N HIS A 222 6.43 12.55 -12.88
CA HIS A 222 6.90 12.25 -14.23
C HIS A 222 8.36 11.81 -14.20
N GLY A 223 8.74 10.93 -15.12
CA GLY A 223 10.13 10.49 -15.26
C GLY A 223 10.24 9.04 -15.75
N ALA A 224 11.48 8.59 -15.89
CA ALA A 224 11.78 7.25 -16.38
C ALA A 224 11.23 6.16 -15.45
N CYS A 225 11.36 6.30 -14.13
CA CYS A 225 10.83 5.33 -13.17
C CYS A 225 9.30 5.18 -13.23
N VAL A 226 8.58 6.28 -13.43
CA VAL A 226 7.11 6.28 -13.60
C VAL A 226 6.71 5.49 -14.86
N ASN A 227 7.36 5.80 -15.98
CA ASN A 227 7.10 5.10 -17.24
C ASN A 227 7.46 3.62 -17.15
N GLN A 228 8.54 3.28 -16.45
CA GLN A 228 8.98 1.90 -16.28
C GLN A 228 8.03 1.09 -15.38
N ALA A 229 7.54 1.67 -14.28
CA ALA A 229 6.52 1.05 -13.45
C ALA A 229 5.23 0.78 -14.24
N ALA A 230 4.79 1.74 -15.05
CA ALA A 230 3.63 1.56 -15.93
C ALA A 230 3.86 0.41 -16.93
N ARG A 231 5.04 0.35 -17.56
CA ARG A 231 5.40 -0.73 -18.50
C ARG A 231 5.45 -2.10 -17.83
N PHE A 232 5.95 -2.20 -16.59
CA PHE A 232 5.92 -3.46 -15.85
C PHE A 232 4.49 -3.94 -15.60
N MET A 233 3.58 -3.05 -15.23
CA MET A 233 2.18 -3.40 -15.05
C MET A 233 1.49 -3.77 -16.38
N ASP A 234 1.66 -2.94 -17.41
CA ASP A 234 0.93 -3.08 -18.67
C ASP A 234 1.44 -4.31 -19.47
N ALA A 235 2.76 -4.49 -19.57
CA ALA A 235 3.37 -5.45 -20.48
C ALA A 235 3.99 -6.70 -19.82
N ALA A 236 4.36 -6.66 -18.53
CA ALA A 236 5.07 -7.78 -17.88
C ALA A 236 4.19 -8.56 -16.89
N ALA A 237 3.43 -7.86 -16.04
CA ALA A 237 2.56 -8.51 -15.07
C ALA A 237 1.33 -9.14 -15.74
N HIS A 238 0.80 -10.19 -15.12
CA HIS A 238 -0.55 -10.74 -15.35
C HIS A 238 -1.44 -10.49 -14.12
N GLY A 239 -2.73 -10.79 -14.21
CA GLY A 239 -3.63 -10.72 -13.07
C GLY A 239 -3.13 -11.56 -11.88
N GLY A 240 -2.97 -10.93 -10.72
CA GLY A 240 -2.42 -11.54 -9.51
C GLY A 240 -0.88 -11.45 -9.38
N GLN A 241 -0.19 -10.78 -10.30
CA GLN A 241 1.27 -10.66 -10.29
C GLN A 241 1.76 -9.26 -9.97
N ILE A 242 2.96 -9.21 -9.39
CA ILE A 242 3.74 -7.99 -9.15
C ILE A 242 5.04 -8.11 -9.95
N ALA A 243 5.27 -7.19 -10.88
CA ALA A 243 6.47 -7.13 -11.69
C ALA A 243 7.36 -5.95 -11.29
N CYS A 244 8.66 -6.21 -11.11
CA CYS A 244 9.67 -5.20 -10.78
C CYS A 244 11.06 -5.61 -11.27
N GLU A 245 12.05 -4.75 -11.07
CA GLU A 245 13.45 -5.07 -11.36
C GLU A 245 13.99 -6.14 -10.38
N GLU A 246 14.82 -7.05 -10.88
CA GLU A 246 15.48 -8.08 -10.07
C GLU A 246 16.23 -7.51 -8.86
N ASN A 247 16.95 -6.41 -9.04
CA ASN A 247 17.69 -5.77 -7.95
C ASN A 247 16.76 -5.21 -6.87
N THR A 248 15.64 -4.58 -7.26
CA THR A 248 14.62 -4.12 -6.30
C THR A 248 14.04 -5.29 -5.52
N ALA A 249 13.66 -6.37 -6.21
CA ALA A 249 13.13 -7.57 -5.57
C ALA A 249 14.13 -8.14 -4.55
N THR A 250 15.37 -8.37 -4.97
CA THR A 250 16.41 -8.97 -4.12
C THR A 250 16.66 -8.13 -2.87
N ARG A 251 16.79 -6.80 -3.02
CA ARG A 251 16.98 -5.88 -1.89
C ARG A 251 15.81 -5.92 -0.91
N VAL A 252 14.58 -5.94 -1.40
CA VAL A 252 13.38 -6.00 -0.54
C VAL A 252 13.32 -7.34 0.22
N MET A 253 13.63 -8.44 -0.46
CA MET A 253 13.70 -9.78 0.16
C MET A 253 14.73 -9.83 1.28
N ASP A 254 15.94 -9.32 1.00
CA ASP A 254 17.03 -9.28 1.99
C ASP A 254 16.67 -8.40 3.19
N ALA A 255 16.04 -7.24 2.92
CA ALA A 255 15.58 -6.32 3.96
C ALA A 255 14.51 -6.96 4.86
N TRP A 256 13.51 -7.63 4.29
CA TRP A 256 12.49 -8.34 5.07
C TRP A 256 13.07 -9.52 5.86
N ALA A 257 13.98 -10.30 5.27
CA ALA A 257 14.65 -11.38 5.98
C ALA A 257 15.52 -10.88 7.14
N ALA A 258 16.13 -9.70 7.01
CA ALA A 258 16.85 -9.04 8.09
C ALA A 258 15.90 -8.55 9.20
N GLN A 259 14.77 -7.95 8.82
CA GLN A 259 13.74 -7.48 9.77
C GLN A 259 13.12 -8.63 10.57
N ALA A 260 12.80 -9.76 9.93
CA ALA A 260 12.27 -10.94 10.59
C ALA A 260 13.25 -11.49 11.65
N ARG A 261 14.53 -11.64 11.28
CA ARG A 261 15.58 -12.08 12.22
C ARG A 261 15.75 -11.11 13.40
N ALA A 262 15.68 -9.80 13.15
CA ALA A 262 15.77 -8.81 14.21
C ALA A 262 14.54 -8.83 15.14
N MET A 263 13.35 -9.13 14.61
CA MET A 263 12.13 -9.30 15.41
C MET A 263 12.24 -10.53 16.32
N GLU A 264 12.63 -11.69 15.76
CA GLU A 264 12.84 -12.91 16.55
C GLU A 264 13.90 -12.73 17.65
N GLN A 265 14.97 -11.97 17.38
CA GLN A 265 15.98 -11.65 18.38
C GLN A 265 15.42 -10.79 19.52
N ARG A 266 14.63 -9.76 19.19
CA ARG A 266 13.97 -8.91 20.19
C ARG A 266 12.98 -9.69 21.04
N GLU A 267 12.18 -10.57 20.43
CA GLU A 267 11.24 -11.42 21.18
C GLU A 267 11.99 -12.32 22.16
N ARG A 268 13.14 -12.90 21.76
CA ARG A 268 13.98 -13.69 22.67
C ARG A 268 14.62 -12.85 23.77
N GLU A 269 15.11 -11.65 23.45
CA GLU A 269 15.68 -10.73 24.44
C GLU A 269 14.61 -10.28 25.45
N GLU A 270 13.38 -9.97 24.99
CA GLU A 270 12.25 -9.62 25.85
C GLU A 270 11.81 -10.81 26.74
N GLU A 271 11.80 -12.03 26.20
CA GLU A 271 11.53 -13.25 26.99
C GLU A 271 12.64 -13.54 28.02
N GLU A 272 13.91 -13.33 27.68
CA GLU A 272 15.05 -13.47 28.59
C GLU A 272 15.06 -12.39 29.69
N GLU A 273 14.69 -11.15 29.37
CA GLU A 273 14.53 -10.07 30.34
C GLU A 273 13.36 -10.30 31.30
N LEU A 274 12.26 -10.90 30.82
CA LEU A 274 11.10 -11.26 31.65
C LEU A 274 11.40 -12.42 32.62
N PHE A 275 12.42 -13.24 32.32
CA PHE A 275 12.83 -14.39 33.14
C PHE A 275 13.96 -14.07 34.13
N CYS A 276 14.53 -12.86 34.11
CA CYS A 276 15.45 -12.40 35.16
C CYS A 276 14.68 -11.83 36.36
N ASP A 277 14.42 -12.69 37.37
CA ASP A 277 14.03 -12.25 38.72
C ASP A 277 15.06 -11.23 39.27
N PRO A 278 14.65 -10.25 40.12
CA PRO A 278 15.60 -9.37 40.80
C PRO A 278 16.48 -10.22 41.72
N ALA A 279 17.79 -10.17 41.48
CA ALA A 279 18.78 -11.02 42.14
C ALA A 279 18.61 -11.06 43.67
N PRO A 280 18.70 -12.25 44.32
CA PRO A 280 18.98 -12.31 45.73
C PRO A 280 20.46 -11.92 45.96
N ASP A 281 20.68 -11.11 46.99
CA ASP A 281 21.99 -10.61 47.40
C ASP A 281 23.08 -11.70 47.48
N VAL A 282 24.20 -11.41 46.82
CA VAL A 282 25.61 -11.71 47.20
C VAL A 282 25.91 -13.10 47.77
N PHE A 283 26.77 -13.88 47.08
CA PHE A 283 27.98 -14.43 47.71
C PHE A 283 29.07 -14.76 46.68
N HIS A 284 30.24 -14.15 46.87
CA HIS A 284 31.50 -14.39 46.19
C HIS A 284 32.03 -15.80 46.47
N SER A 285 32.59 -16.47 45.45
CA SER A 285 33.65 -17.47 45.64
C SER A 285 34.39 -17.75 44.34
N CYS A 286 35.67 -17.35 44.29
CA CYS A 286 36.65 -17.69 43.27
C CYS A 286 37.06 -19.16 43.31
N SER A 287 37.28 -19.80 42.15
CA SER A 287 38.42 -20.73 41.97
C SER A 287 38.60 -21.24 40.53
N HIS A 288 39.77 -20.87 39.97
CA HIS A 288 40.76 -21.69 39.23
C HIS A 288 40.42 -22.50 37.96
N ASN A 289 41.03 -22.02 36.86
CA ASN A 289 41.75 -22.69 35.75
C ASN A 289 41.69 -24.24 35.60
N ALA A 290 41.46 -24.67 34.36
CA ALA A 290 42.23 -25.77 33.74
C ALA A 290 42.34 -25.61 32.21
N VAL A 291 43.58 -25.69 31.74
CA VAL A 291 44.06 -25.71 30.34
C VAL A 291 44.10 -27.15 29.85
N PHE A 292 43.63 -27.45 28.63
CA PHE A 292 44.01 -28.57 27.74
C PHE A 292 43.31 -28.31 26.40
N GLY A 293 43.84 -28.41 25.18
CA GLY A 293 45.06 -28.99 24.62
C GLY A 293 44.66 -29.50 23.21
N SER A 294 45.11 -28.85 22.14
CA SER A 294 44.94 -29.32 20.74
C SER A 294 45.81 -30.55 20.47
N PRO A 295 45.50 -31.34 19.43
CA PRO A 295 46.41 -31.31 18.29
C PRO A 295 45.76 -31.47 16.89
N ASP A 296 46.56 -31.00 15.93
CA ASP A 296 46.50 -31.08 14.46
C ASP A 296 46.17 -32.45 13.84
N SER A 297 45.62 -32.42 12.63
CA SER A 297 45.96 -33.36 11.53
C SER A 297 45.57 -32.80 10.15
N THR A 298 46.49 -32.98 9.19
CA THR A 298 46.63 -32.35 7.87
C THR A 298 46.11 -33.19 6.68
N ALA A 299 45.43 -32.52 5.72
CA ALA A 299 45.44 -32.64 4.22
C ALA A 299 45.08 -34.00 3.50
N PRO A 300 44.78 -34.08 2.17
CA PRO A 300 44.88 -33.05 1.08
C PRO A 300 43.70 -32.98 0.05
N GLU A 301 43.95 -32.15 -0.97
CA GLU A 301 43.25 -31.70 -2.20
C GLU A 301 42.33 -32.67 -2.99
N ASP A 302 41.29 -32.12 -3.64
CA ASP A 302 41.16 -32.14 -5.12
C ASP A 302 39.93 -31.39 -5.65
N SER A 303 40.11 -30.69 -6.79
CA SER A 303 39.08 -30.11 -7.67
C SER A 303 39.26 -30.73 -9.07
N PRO A 304 38.27 -30.80 -9.99
CA PRO A 304 37.91 -29.62 -10.79
C PRO A 304 36.48 -29.60 -11.41
N PHE A 305 36.09 -28.41 -11.91
CA PHE A 305 34.94 -28.15 -12.81
C PHE A 305 35.06 -28.84 -14.19
N PRO A 306 33.91 -29.01 -14.89
CA PRO A 306 33.77 -28.53 -16.28
C PRO A 306 32.42 -27.80 -16.52
N LYS A 307 32.38 -26.58 -17.10
CA LYS A 307 32.41 -26.15 -18.53
C LYS A 307 31.11 -26.35 -19.36
N GLN A 308 30.38 -25.22 -19.51
CA GLN A 308 29.55 -24.68 -20.63
C GLN A 308 28.54 -25.56 -21.41
N PRO A 309 27.30 -25.06 -21.64
CA PRO A 309 26.39 -25.58 -22.69
C PRO A 309 26.50 -24.80 -24.02
N PRO A 310 25.96 -25.35 -25.14
CA PRO A 310 26.35 -25.00 -26.50
C PRO A 310 25.65 -23.76 -27.08
N LYS A 311 26.30 -23.15 -28.09
CA LYS A 311 25.78 -22.07 -28.93
C LYS A 311 24.81 -22.62 -29.98
N GLY A 312 23.56 -22.13 -29.99
CA GLY A 312 22.61 -22.21 -31.09
C GLY A 312 22.10 -20.82 -31.46
N LYS A 313 22.03 -20.50 -32.76
CA LYS A 313 21.62 -19.21 -33.32
C LYS A 313 20.09 -19.09 -33.39
N GLY A 314 19.54 -17.93 -33.05
CA GLY A 314 18.23 -17.48 -33.54
C GLY A 314 17.37 -16.71 -32.53
N SER A 315 17.12 -15.43 -32.84
CA SER A 315 16.13 -14.50 -32.25
C SER A 315 16.53 -13.77 -30.95
N GLN A 316 16.80 -12.47 -31.08
CA GLN A 316 16.91 -11.53 -29.96
C GLN A 316 15.51 -11.24 -29.39
N VAL A 317 15.21 -11.89 -28.26
CA VAL A 317 14.30 -11.36 -27.25
C VAL A 317 15.21 -10.77 -26.17
N SER A 318 15.11 -9.48 -25.89
CA SER A 318 15.73 -8.93 -24.68
C SER A 318 15.01 -9.55 -23.48
N GLN A 319 15.54 -10.66 -22.96
CA GLN A 319 15.18 -11.17 -21.64
C GLN A 319 15.52 -10.09 -20.63
N GLY A 320 14.52 -9.34 -20.19
CA GLY A 320 14.63 -8.61 -18.93
C GLY A 320 14.66 -9.63 -17.82
N THR A 321 15.73 -9.66 -17.03
CA THR A 321 15.76 -10.34 -15.74
C THR A 321 14.84 -9.59 -14.78
N GLY A 322 13.55 -9.91 -14.82
CA GLY A 322 12.56 -9.46 -13.84
C GLY A 322 12.22 -10.61 -12.91
N ILE A 323 12.24 -10.38 -11.60
CA ILE A 323 11.73 -11.33 -10.62
C ILE A 323 10.24 -11.04 -10.40
N VAL A 324 9.41 -12.09 -10.48
CA VAL A 324 8.04 -12.04 -9.98
C VAL A 324 8.08 -12.33 -8.50
N LEU A 325 7.61 -11.40 -7.68
CA LEU A 325 7.54 -11.59 -6.23
C LEU A 325 6.43 -12.59 -5.92
N ALA A 326 6.80 -13.81 -5.54
CA ALA A 326 5.89 -14.80 -4.99
C ALA A 326 6.17 -14.96 -3.49
N SER A 327 5.13 -14.76 -2.66
CA SER A 327 5.02 -15.18 -1.25
C SER A 327 6.36 -15.22 -0.48
N ALA A 328 6.99 -14.07 -0.31
CA ALA A 328 7.99 -13.88 0.74
C ALA A 328 7.29 -13.57 2.06
N GLN A 329 7.87 -13.98 3.18
CA GLN A 329 7.45 -13.53 4.52
C GLN A 329 7.69 -12.02 4.64
N ALA A 330 6.79 -11.23 4.05
CA ALA A 330 6.69 -9.81 4.31
C ALA A 330 6.16 -9.61 5.73
N CYS A 331 6.53 -8.51 6.36
CA CYS A 331 5.90 -8.08 7.61
C CYS A 331 4.39 -7.90 7.35
N GLU A 332 3.56 -8.79 7.90
CA GLU A 332 2.12 -8.80 7.64
C GLU A 332 1.51 -7.50 8.16
N LEU A 333 0.97 -6.68 7.27
CA LEU A 333 0.26 -5.48 7.68
C LEU A 333 -0.97 -5.90 8.48
N ARG A 334 -1.21 -5.28 9.63
CA ARG A 334 -2.35 -5.57 10.51
C ARG A 334 -3.68 -5.67 9.75
N ILE A 335 -3.91 -4.82 8.76
CA ILE A 335 -5.11 -4.86 7.89
C ILE A 335 -5.33 -6.19 7.17
N VAL A 336 -4.26 -6.92 6.81
CA VAL A 336 -4.38 -8.22 6.16
C VAL A 336 -5.09 -9.20 7.10
N SER A 337 -4.64 -9.25 8.36
CA SER A 337 -5.28 -10.06 9.40
C SER A 337 -6.74 -9.63 9.65
N GLU A 338 -7.02 -8.31 9.66
CA GLU A 338 -8.38 -7.78 9.87
C GLU A 338 -9.33 -8.20 8.73
N TYR A 339 -8.90 -8.08 7.47
CA TYR A 339 -9.70 -8.54 6.32
C TYR A 339 -9.89 -10.05 6.32
N ARG A 340 -8.84 -10.82 6.65
CA ARG A 340 -8.93 -12.29 6.75
C ARG A 340 -9.94 -12.71 7.82
N HIS A 341 -9.91 -12.09 9.00
CA HIS A 341 -10.85 -12.37 10.10
C HIS A 341 -12.28 -11.95 9.77
N LEU A 342 -12.48 -10.76 9.17
CA LEU A 342 -13.80 -10.32 8.75
C LEU A 342 -14.42 -11.29 7.73
N PHE A 343 -13.63 -11.73 6.76
CA PHE A 343 -14.08 -12.69 5.76
C PHE A 343 -14.46 -14.05 6.38
N GLN A 344 -13.62 -14.59 7.27
CA GLN A 344 -13.90 -15.83 7.98
C GLN A 344 -15.16 -15.71 8.87
N GLY A 345 -15.34 -14.58 9.56
CA GLY A 345 -16.52 -14.30 10.37
C GLY A 345 -17.82 -14.28 9.54
N VAL A 346 -17.80 -13.63 8.38
CA VAL A 346 -18.95 -13.60 7.45
C VAL A 346 -19.23 -14.97 6.86
N ALA A 347 -18.20 -15.73 6.46
CA ALA A 347 -18.37 -17.10 5.96
C ALA A 347 -19.01 -18.01 7.02
N THR A 348 -18.55 -17.92 8.27
CA THR A 348 -19.07 -18.71 9.39
C THR A 348 -20.52 -18.34 9.71
N ALA A 349 -20.86 -17.05 9.69
CA ALA A 349 -22.22 -16.57 9.90
C ALA A 349 -23.18 -17.00 8.77
N ALA A 350 -22.73 -16.98 7.52
CA ALA A 350 -23.50 -17.45 6.37
C ALA A 350 -23.76 -18.97 6.43
N SER A 351 -22.75 -19.77 6.82
CA SER A 351 -22.91 -21.21 7.04
C SER A 351 -23.86 -21.52 8.21
N SER A 352 -23.77 -20.78 9.31
CA SER A 352 -24.67 -20.94 10.47
C SER A 352 -26.12 -20.58 10.14
N LEU A 353 -26.36 -19.55 9.31
CA LEU A 353 -27.70 -19.16 8.87
C LEU A 353 -28.32 -20.15 7.88
N LEU A 354 -27.50 -20.83 7.07
CA LEU A 354 -27.94 -21.90 6.19
C LEU A 354 -28.30 -23.16 6.99
N LEU A 355 -27.52 -23.50 8.02
CA LEU A 355 -27.83 -24.61 8.93
C LEU A 355 -29.10 -24.34 9.75
N SER A 356 -29.30 -23.11 10.27
CA SER A 356 -30.52 -22.77 11.01
C SER A 356 -31.78 -22.72 10.13
N ARG A 357 -31.64 -22.52 8.81
CA ARG A 357 -32.74 -22.62 7.84
C ARG A 357 -32.99 -24.04 7.34
N GLY A 358 -32.02 -24.95 7.52
CA GLY A 358 -32.16 -26.38 7.22
C GLY A 358 -32.92 -27.17 8.29
N GLU A 359 -33.05 -26.65 9.51
CA GLU A 359 -33.73 -27.32 10.62
C GLU A 359 -35.22 -26.96 10.77
N SER A 360 -35.77 -26.09 9.91
CA SER A 360 -37.20 -25.68 9.97
C SER A 360 -38.09 -26.22 8.85
N SER A 361 -37.67 -27.26 8.12
CA SER A 361 -38.50 -27.88 7.07
C SER A 361 -38.35 -29.41 7.02
N SER A 362 -38.73 -30.07 8.12
CA SER A 362 -39.09 -31.49 8.11
C SER A 362 -40.27 -31.74 9.05
N LYS A 363 -41.44 -31.25 8.66
CA LYS A 363 -42.71 -31.90 9.01
C LYS A 363 -43.39 -32.25 7.69
N GLU A 364 -43.11 -33.48 7.27
CA GLU A 364 -43.98 -34.19 6.35
C GLU A 364 -45.35 -34.34 7.03
N ASP A 365 -46.39 -33.75 6.44
CA ASP A 365 -47.76 -34.20 6.63
C ASP A 365 -48.02 -35.32 5.61
N PRO A 366 -48.30 -36.56 6.03
CA PRO A 366 -48.96 -37.53 5.17
C PRO A 366 -50.47 -37.35 5.33
N LEU A 367 -51.22 -37.28 4.21
CA LEU A 367 -52.63 -37.72 4.02
C LEU A 367 -53.14 -37.12 2.69
N CYS A 368 -53.31 -37.93 1.63
CA CYS A 368 -54.60 -38.52 1.22
C CYS A 368 -55.71 -37.50 0.91
N TYR A 369 -55.79 -37.01 -0.34
CA TYR A 369 -56.69 -37.51 -1.40
C TYR A 369 -56.50 -36.70 -2.69
#